data_AF-A0A143BNW6-F1
#
_entry.id   AF-A0A143BNW6-F1
#
_cell.length_a   1.000
_cell.length_b   1.000
_cell.length_c   1.000
_cell.angle_alpha   90.00
_cell.angle_beta   90.00
_cell.angle_gamma   90.00
#
_symmetry.space_group_name_H-M   'P 1'
#
loop_
_entity.id
_entity.type
_entity.pdbx_description
1 polymer ?
#
loop_
_entity_poly.entity_id
_entity_poly.type
_entity_poly.pdbx_seq_one_letter_code
_entity_poly.pdbx_strand_id
1 'polypeptide(L)'
;MRHALMYIGNFEKNFPNLTNATTSFVGSDGAMHPYHPWPTSANGLRIGYMEKAGKKFVAVRVADDTSDVVLHNALVMVPGEHFGFGTRLSSEPTLVEDNIAILKLLEDILKKNVDHSSELLQIRTRFKERASSK
;
A
#
# COMPACT_ATOMS: atom_id res chain seq x y z
N MET A 1 -9.63 -12.32 1.50
CA MET A 1 -9.43 -11.66 0.19
C MET A 1 -7.96 -11.80 -0.18
N ARG A 2 -7.57 -11.50 -1.42
CA ARG A 2 -6.15 -11.43 -1.81
C ARG A 2 -5.75 -9.98 -1.99
N HIS A 3 -4.89 -9.51 -1.10
CA HIS A 3 -4.31 -8.17 -1.11
C HIS A 3 -3.01 -8.18 -1.90
N ALA A 4 -2.62 -7.05 -2.47
CA ALA A 4 -1.36 -6.91 -3.18
C ALA A 4 -0.55 -5.74 -2.63
N LEU A 5 0.74 -5.97 -2.38
CA LEU A 5 1.70 -4.97 -1.95
C LEU A 5 2.71 -4.79 -3.09
N MET A 6 2.91 -3.57 -3.57
CA MET A 6 3.82 -3.29 -4.68
C MET A 6 4.86 -2.23 -4.30
N TYR A 7 6.12 -2.53 -4.60
CA TYR A 7 7.21 -1.57 -4.51
C TYR A 7 7.08 -0.52 -5.62
N ILE A 8 7.13 0.76 -5.24
CA ILE A 8 7.04 1.90 -6.15
C ILE A 8 8.16 2.91 -5.95
N GLY A 9 9.35 2.41 -5.60
CA GLY A 9 10.59 3.19 -5.62
C GLY A 9 11.10 3.67 -4.27
N ASN A 10 12.14 4.51 -4.31
CA ASN A 10 12.69 5.17 -3.12
C ASN A 10 11.80 6.34 -2.67
N PHE A 11 11.55 6.43 -1.37
CA PHE A 11 10.64 7.38 -0.74
C PHE A 11 11.04 8.83 -0.99
N GLU A 12 12.29 9.18 -0.69
CA GLU A 12 12.78 10.56 -0.76
C GLU A 12 12.74 11.13 -2.18
N LYS A 13 12.98 10.29 -3.19
CA LYS A 13 12.92 10.70 -4.60
C LYS A 13 11.51 10.77 -5.16
N ASN A 14 10.62 9.85 -4.77
CA ASN A 14 9.37 9.62 -5.49
C ASN A 14 8.12 10.13 -4.76
N PHE A 15 8.10 10.10 -3.42
CA PHE A 15 6.91 10.47 -2.65
C PHE A 15 6.46 11.93 -2.87
N PRO A 16 7.34 12.94 -2.95
CA PRO A 16 6.92 14.33 -3.18
C PRO A 16 6.15 14.57 -4.48
N ASN A 17 6.32 13.70 -5.48
CA ASN A 17 5.68 13.80 -6.79
C ASN A 17 4.63 12.70 -7.01
N LEU A 18 4.32 11.91 -5.97
CA LEU A 18 3.36 10.81 -6.07
C LEU A 18 1.94 11.38 -6.17
N THR A 19 1.22 10.95 -7.21
CA THR A 19 -0.19 11.27 -7.42
C THR A 19 -0.97 9.99 -7.71
N ASN A 20 -2.30 10.08 -7.72
CA ASN A 20 -3.16 8.97 -8.16
C ASN A 20 -2.95 8.60 -9.64
N ALA A 21 -2.45 9.52 -10.48
CA ALA A 21 -2.12 9.26 -11.88
C ALA A 21 -0.72 8.65 -12.08
N THR A 22 0.13 8.61 -11.06
CA THR A 22 1.50 8.10 -11.19
C THR A 22 1.49 6.59 -11.40
N THR A 23 2.20 6.14 -12.43
CA THR A 23 2.33 4.73 -12.85
C THR A 23 3.79 4.29 -13.06
N SER A 24 4.75 5.10 -12.61
CA SER A 24 6.18 4.84 -12.70
C SER A 24 6.94 5.49 -11.54
N PHE A 25 8.20 5.11 -11.33
CA PHE A 25 9.08 5.71 -10.33
C PHE A 25 10.50 5.89 -10.88
N VAL A 26 11.24 6.84 -10.32
CA VAL A 26 12.67 7.02 -10.56
C VAL A 26 13.46 6.02 -9.72
N GLY A 27 14.24 5.17 -10.38
CA GLY A 27 15.06 4.13 -9.78
C GLY A 27 16.32 4.66 -9.09
N SER A 28 17.08 3.73 -8.51
CA SER A 28 18.41 4.03 -7.95
C SER A 28 19.41 4.41 -9.05
N ASP A 29 19.24 3.86 -10.26
CA ASP A 29 19.96 4.18 -11.50
C ASP A 29 19.61 5.56 -12.09
N GLY A 30 18.60 6.24 -11.55
CA GLY A 30 18.10 7.52 -12.06
C GLY A 30 17.19 7.39 -13.27
N ALA A 31 16.93 6.18 -13.77
CA ALA A 31 16.00 5.93 -14.87
C ALA A 31 14.55 5.86 -14.36
N MET A 32 13.60 6.06 -15.27
CA MET A 32 12.18 5.87 -14.99
C MET A 32 11.80 4.40 -15.20
N HIS A 33 11.20 3.78 -14.19
CA HIS A 33 10.73 2.39 -14.23
C HIS A 33 9.21 2.36 -14.11
N PRO A 34 8.48 1.68 -15.02
CA PRO A 34 7.04 1.51 -14.87
C PRO A 34 6.73 0.66 -13.64
N TYR A 35 5.56 0.86 -13.04
CA TYR A 35 5.06 -0.05 -12.02
C TYR A 35 4.80 -1.43 -12.63
N HIS A 36 5.00 -2.47 -11.83
CA HIS A 36 4.51 -3.79 -12.19
C HIS A 36 2.97 -3.75 -12.31
N PRO A 37 2.37 -4.58 -13.17
CA PRO A 37 0.94 -4.73 -13.16
C PRO A 37 0.49 -5.34 -11.83
N TRP A 38 -0.66 -4.90 -11.32
CA TRP A 38 -1.29 -5.59 -10.19
C TRP A 38 -1.60 -7.04 -10.57
N PRO A 39 -1.35 -8.03 -9.69
CA PRO A 39 -1.75 -9.41 -9.95
C PRO A 39 -3.25 -9.51 -10.20
N THR A 40 -3.66 -10.24 -11.25
CA THR A 40 -5.09 -10.41 -11.60
C THR A 40 -5.90 -11.13 -10.52
N SER A 41 -5.22 -11.87 -9.65
CA SER A 41 -5.82 -12.55 -8.50
C SER A 41 -6.06 -11.63 -7.29
N ALA A 42 -5.55 -10.39 -7.30
CA ALA A 42 -5.74 -9.43 -6.23
C ALA A 42 -7.17 -8.86 -6.28
N ASN A 43 -8.00 -9.24 -5.31
CA ASN A 43 -9.41 -8.84 -5.19
C ASN A 43 -9.73 -8.14 -3.85
N GLY A 44 -8.69 -7.72 -3.14
CA GLY A 44 -8.77 -6.88 -1.95
C GLY A 44 -8.02 -5.57 -2.14
N LEU A 45 -7.50 -5.00 -1.04
CA LEU A 45 -6.67 -3.80 -1.10
C LEU A 45 -5.37 -3.98 -1.90
N ARG A 46 -5.00 -2.91 -2.59
CA ARG A 46 -3.75 -2.70 -3.30
C ARG A 46 -2.96 -1.61 -2.57
N ILE A 47 -1.76 -1.95 -2.09
CA ILE A 47 -0.91 -1.10 -1.27
C ILE A 47 0.37 -0.78 -2.04
N GLY A 48 0.59 0.49 -2.34
CA GLY A 48 1.88 0.96 -2.84
C GLY A 48 2.81 1.27 -1.67
N TYR A 49 4.03 0.76 -1.70
CA TYR A 49 5.05 1.05 -0.70
C TYR A 49 6.37 1.50 -1.32
N MET A 50 7.12 2.29 -0.58
CA MET A 50 8.43 2.80 -0.97
C MET A 50 9.50 2.41 0.06
N GLU A 51 10.75 2.34 -0.38
CA GLU A 51 11.89 2.20 0.52
C GLU A 51 12.37 3.57 0.98
N LYS A 52 12.37 3.77 2.29
CA LYS A 52 12.93 4.94 2.98
C LYS A 52 14.34 4.63 3.48
N ALA A 53 15.16 5.66 3.64
CA ALA A 53 16.50 5.53 4.21
C ALA A 53 16.52 4.68 5.51
N GLY A 54 17.54 3.84 5.65
CA GLY A 54 17.68 2.91 6.78
C GLY A 54 16.92 1.59 6.62
N LYS A 55 16.66 1.15 5.38
CA LYS A 55 15.97 -0.13 5.04
C LYS A 55 14.57 -0.25 5.66
N LYS A 56 13.84 0.87 5.72
CA LYS A 56 12.46 0.91 6.20
C LYS A 56 11.53 0.98 5.00
N PHE A 57 10.50 0.15 4.99
CA PHE A 57 9.44 0.23 3.98
C PHE A 57 8.27 1.04 4.53
N VAL A 58 7.73 1.93 3.72
CA VAL A 58 6.60 2.78 4.08
C VAL A 58 5.47 2.63 3.09
N ALA A 59 4.25 2.43 3.58
CA ALA A 59 3.04 2.52 2.78
C ALA A 59 2.81 3.99 2.42
N VAL A 60 2.49 4.24 1.15
CA VAL A 60 2.31 5.60 0.59
C VAL A 60 1.03 5.74 -0.23
N ARG A 61 0.39 4.62 -0.60
CA ARG A 61 -0.82 4.60 -1.43
C ARG A 61 -1.68 3.40 -1.05
N VAL A 62 -3.00 3.60 -0.99
CA VAL A 62 -3.98 2.55 -0.72
C VAL A 62 -5.11 2.65 -1.74
N ALA A 63 -5.41 1.55 -2.42
CA ALA A 63 -6.52 1.48 -3.35
C ALA A 63 -7.38 0.24 -3.12
N ASP A 64 -8.67 0.35 -3.39
CA ASP A 64 -9.58 -0.76 -3.64
C ASP A 64 -10.14 -0.62 -5.08
N ASP A 65 -11.24 -1.30 -5.41
CA ASP A 65 -11.82 -1.20 -6.77
C ASP A 65 -12.51 0.14 -7.06
N THR A 66 -12.77 0.94 -6.02
CA THR A 66 -13.58 2.17 -6.09
C THR A 66 -12.77 3.43 -5.87
N SER A 67 -11.74 3.36 -5.02
CA SER A 67 -10.97 4.50 -4.56
C SER A 67 -9.47 4.23 -4.64
N ASP A 68 -8.71 5.29 -4.86
CA ASP A 68 -7.24 5.26 -4.92
C ASP A 68 -6.67 6.49 -4.22
N VAL A 69 -6.10 6.27 -3.04
CA VAL A 69 -5.69 7.32 -2.12
C VAL A 69 -4.18 7.33 -1.99
N VAL A 70 -3.55 8.43 -2.40
CA VAL A 70 -2.17 8.75 -2.01
C VAL A 70 -2.20 9.29 -0.57
N LEU A 71 -1.37 8.71 0.29
CA LEU A 71 -1.32 9.08 1.70
C LEU A 71 -0.60 10.43 1.86
N HIS A 72 -1.13 11.30 2.71
CA HIS A 72 -0.45 12.54 3.08
C HIS A 72 0.75 12.24 3.99
N ASN A 73 0.56 11.33 4.95
CA ASN A 73 1.57 10.85 5.87
C ASN A 73 1.83 9.35 5.63
N ALA A 74 3.01 9.04 5.06
CA ALA A 74 3.44 7.67 4.83
C ALA A 74 3.60 6.88 6.13
N LEU A 75 3.17 5.62 6.17
CA LEU A 75 3.23 4.77 7.37
C LEU A 75 4.39 3.76 7.25
N VAL A 76 5.24 3.67 8.27
CA VAL A 76 6.26 2.59 8.34
C VAL A 76 5.55 1.25 8.51
N MET A 77 5.85 0.32 7.61
CA MET A 77 5.26 -1.01 7.61
C MET A 77 6.06 -1.94 8.50
N VAL A 78 5.37 -2.67 9.37
CA VAL A 78 5.95 -3.57 10.36
C VAL A 78 5.66 -5.03 9.96
N PRO A 79 6.69 -5.85 9.67
CA PRO A 79 6.51 -7.28 9.40
C PRO A 79 5.79 -7.99 10.55
N GLY A 80 4.94 -8.98 10.24
CA GLY A 80 4.12 -9.66 11.24
C GLY A 80 2.85 -8.91 11.63
N GLU A 81 2.88 -7.57 11.67
CA GLU A 81 1.70 -6.76 12.03
C GLU A 81 0.87 -6.35 10.81
N HIS A 82 1.53 -5.88 9.74
CA HIS A 82 0.84 -5.21 8.64
C HIS A 82 0.62 -6.08 7.40
N PHE A 83 1.35 -7.18 7.29
CA PHE A 83 1.29 -8.08 6.11
C PHE A 83 1.59 -9.54 6.46
N GLY A 84 1.38 -9.92 7.72
CA GLY A 84 1.52 -11.29 8.21
C GLY A 84 2.97 -11.73 8.47
N PHE A 85 3.12 -12.89 9.10
CA PHE A 85 4.40 -13.53 9.33
C PHE A 85 4.88 -14.28 8.08
N GLY A 86 6.19 -14.26 7.81
CA GLY A 86 6.80 -15.00 6.70
C GLY A 86 6.69 -14.32 5.32
N THR A 87 5.79 -13.36 5.15
CA THR A 87 5.70 -12.51 3.96
C THR A 87 6.96 -11.65 3.80
N ARG A 88 7.53 -11.64 2.60
CA ARG A 88 8.71 -10.82 2.26
C ARG A 88 8.34 -9.82 1.18
N LEU A 89 8.64 -8.55 1.44
CA LEU A 89 8.56 -7.49 0.44
C LEU A 89 9.65 -7.69 -0.61
N SER A 90 9.34 -7.39 -1.87
CA SER A 90 10.27 -7.54 -3.00
C SER A 90 10.06 -6.46 -4.05
N SER A 91 10.78 -6.53 -5.17
CA SER A 91 10.49 -5.68 -6.34
C SER A 91 9.19 -6.07 -7.05
N GLU A 92 8.82 -7.35 -7.00
CA GLU A 92 7.57 -7.87 -7.57
C GLU A 92 6.39 -7.70 -6.59
N PRO A 93 5.15 -7.54 -7.10
CA PRO A 93 3.97 -7.49 -6.27
C PRO A 93 3.83 -8.73 -5.37
N THR A 94 3.65 -8.50 -4.07
CA THR A 94 3.51 -9.55 -3.06
C THR A 94 2.04 -9.72 -2.70
N LEU A 95 1.53 -10.95 -2.79
CA LEU A 95 0.16 -11.28 -2.40
C LEU A 95 0.07 -11.59 -0.90
N VAL A 96 -0.97 -11.08 -0.24
CA VAL A 96 -1.24 -11.27 1.19
C VAL A 96 -2.71 -11.65 1.37
N GLU A 97 -2.98 -12.78 2.03
CA GLU A 97 -4.36 -13.25 2.29
C GLU A 97 -4.84 -12.97 3.73
N ASP A 98 -3.96 -12.46 4.58
CA ASP A 98 -4.26 -12.14 5.97
C ASP A 98 -5.04 -10.82 6.08
N ASN A 99 -6.38 -10.95 6.10
CA ASN A 99 -7.28 -9.81 6.28
C ASN A 99 -7.05 -9.07 7.62
N ILE A 100 -6.60 -9.75 8.68
CA ILE A 100 -6.42 -9.13 10.01
C ILE A 100 -5.22 -8.19 9.96
N ALA A 101 -4.10 -8.66 9.41
CA ALA A 101 -2.90 -7.85 9.24
C ALA A 101 -3.15 -6.62 8.33
N ILE A 102 -3.88 -6.82 7.23
CA ILE A 102 -4.20 -5.74 6.29
C ILE A 102 -5.18 -4.72 6.89
N LEU A 103 -6.16 -5.17 7.69
CA LEU A 103 -7.02 -4.25 8.42
C LEU A 103 -6.23 -3.42 9.42
N LYS A 104 -5.31 -4.05 10.16
CA LYS A 104 -4.41 -3.37 11.10
C LYS A 104 -3.56 -2.31 10.40
N LEU A 105 -2.99 -2.63 9.24
CA LEU A 105 -2.28 -1.68 8.39
C LEU A 105 -3.16 -0.47 8.03
N LEU A 106 -4.38 -0.72 7.54
CA LEU A 106 -5.31 0.35 7.16
C LEU A 106 -5.72 1.23 8.36
N GLU A 107 -5.92 0.64 9.53
CA GLU A 107 -6.24 1.38 10.76
C GLU A 107 -5.09 2.26 11.25
N ASP A 108 -3.84 1.80 11.12
CA ASP A 108 -2.68 2.60 11.45
C ASP A 108 -2.41 3.70 10.42
N ILE A 109 -2.71 3.45 9.14
CA ILE A 109 -2.70 4.47 8.07
C ILE A 109 -3.70 5.57 8.41
N LEU A 110 -4.93 5.20 8.78
CA LEU A 110 -5.99 6.12 9.17
C LEU A 110 -5.58 7.01 10.34
N LYS A 111 -5.02 6.42 11.41
CA LYS A 111 -4.54 7.19 12.57
C LYS A 111 -3.48 8.22 12.18
N LYS A 112 -2.59 7.87 11.26
CA LYS A 112 -1.53 8.76 10.79
C LYS A 112 -2.01 9.82 9.79
N ASN A 113 -3.17 9.61 9.18
CA ASN A 113 -3.77 10.49 8.17
C ASN A 113 -5.13 11.03 8.64
N VAL A 114 -5.29 11.28 9.95
CA VAL A 114 -6.60 11.62 10.54
C VAL A 114 -7.25 12.83 9.89
N ASP A 115 -6.46 13.87 9.57
CA ASP A 115 -6.93 15.11 8.94
C ASP A 115 -7.32 14.93 7.46
N HIS A 116 -6.95 13.79 6.85
CA HIS A 116 -7.20 13.45 5.45
C HIS A 116 -7.78 12.04 5.31
N SER A 117 -8.64 11.65 6.25
CA SER A 117 -9.08 10.25 6.43
C SER A 117 -10.40 9.87 5.74
N SER A 118 -11.12 10.82 5.14
CA SER A 118 -12.49 10.60 4.63
C SER A 118 -12.59 9.43 3.65
N GLU A 119 -11.77 9.42 2.59
CA GLU A 119 -11.77 8.34 1.61
C GLU A 119 -11.21 7.02 2.18
N LEU A 120 -10.19 7.10 3.05
CA LEU A 120 -9.63 5.93 3.75
C LEU A 120 -10.68 5.26 4.65
N LEU A 121 -11.56 6.03 5.29
CA LEU A 121 -12.67 5.52 6.09
C LEU A 121 -13.68 4.76 5.22
N GLN A 122 -13.96 5.26 4.01
CA GLN A 122 -14.84 4.58 3.06
C GLN A 122 -14.21 3.25 2.59
N ILE A 123 -12.91 3.24 2.27
CA ILE A 123 -12.17 2.00 1.97
C ILE A 123 -12.29 1.02 3.13
N ARG A 124 -12.11 1.46 4.38
CA ARG A 124 -12.24 0.60 5.57
C ARG A 124 -13.63 0.00 5.71
N THR A 125 -14.69 0.77 5.47
CA THR A 125 -16.07 0.27 5.53
C THR A 125 -16.29 -0.84 4.51
N ARG A 126 -15.96 -0.61 3.23
CA ARG A 126 -16.09 -1.62 2.16
C ARG A 126 -15.23 -2.85 2.42
N PHE A 127 -14.02 -2.65 2.94
CA PHE A 127 -13.15 -3.75 3.35
C PHE A 127 -13.84 -4.65 4.39
N LYS A 128 -14.42 -4.05 5.45
CA LYS A 128 -15.10 -4.81 6.51
C LYS A 128 -16.32 -5.56 5.98
N GLU A 129 -17.12 -4.92 5.14
CA GLU A 129 -18.29 -5.56 4.49
C GLU A 129 -17.88 -6.79 3.66
N ARG A 130 -16.85 -6.67 2.83
CA ARG A 130 -16.33 -7.77 2.01
C ARG A 130 -15.64 -8.86 2.84
N ALA A 131 -14.97 -8.50 3.94
CA ALA A 131 -14.33 -9.47 4.82
C ALA A 131 -15.34 -10.28 5.65
N SER A 132 -16.49 -9.69 5.98
CA SER A 132 -17.58 -10.32 6.73
C SER A 132 -18.55 -11.11 5.85
N SER A 133 -18.60 -10.79 4.56
CA SER A 133 -19.36 -11.56 3.56
C SER A 133 -18.59 -12.86 3.23
N LYS A 134 -18.72 -13.86 4.10
CA LYS A 134 -18.34 -15.25 3.83
C LYS A 134 -19.54 -16.04 3.35
#